data_AF-A0A9E0ECW9-F1
#
_entry.id   AF-A0A9E0ECW9-F1
#
_cell.length_a   1.000
_cell.length_b   1.000
_cell.length_c   1.000
_cell.angle_alpha   90.00
_cell.angle_beta   90.00
_cell.angle_gamma   90.00
#
_symmetry.space_group_name_H-M   'P 1'
#
loop_
_entity.id
_entity.type
_entity.pdbx_description
1 polymer ?
#
loop_
_entity_poly.entity_id
_entity_poly.type
_entity_poly.pdbx_seq_one_letter_code
_entity_poly.pdbx_strand_id
1 'polypeptide(L)'
;MKKGGIGGSKTSTGLNFEKKVDLQTLLSRIKGYEIKKSKVKSGSYVYFYKKLVARCFQKYEFYKYLDENRIDWKKIISKRLLPDDTILVIVRETLFIIEVKYQHVAGSVDEKLQTCDFKRKQYLKLVTPLGLKVEYVYVLNDWFKKPEYKDVLDYIQSVNCHYKFNELPLSWLGLPIKKC
;
A
#
# COMPACT_ATOMS: atom_id res chain seq x y z
N MET A 1 -4.02 22.84 -27.24
CA MET A 1 -5.39 22.44 -26.86
C MET A 1 -5.54 22.56 -25.35
N LYS A 2 -6.37 23.50 -24.89
CA LYS A 2 -6.84 23.56 -23.50
C LYS A 2 -7.84 22.40 -23.29
N LYS A 3 -7.64 21.56 -22.28
CA LYS A 3 -8.68 20.65 -21.79
C LYS A 3 -8.99 21.01 -20.34
N GLY A 4 -9.85 22.02 -20.20
CA GLY A 4 -10.69 22.16 -19.03
C GLY A 4 -11.77 21.10 -19.09
N GLY A 5 -11.88 20.31 -18.02
CA GLY A 5 -12.96 19.39 -17.76
C GLY A 5 -13.23 19.42 -16.27
N ILE A 6 -14.13 20.30 -15.85
CA ILE A 6 -14.73 20.31 -14.52
C ILE A 6 -15.92 19.36 -14.61
N GLY A 7 -15.89 18.25 -13.88
CA GLY A 7 -17.02 17.33 -13.85
C GLY A 7 -16.62 15.92 -13.44
N GLY A 8 -16.79 15.63 -12.15
CA GLY A 8 -16.68 14.27 -11.63
C GLY A 8 -16.90 14.32 -10.13
N SER A 9 -18.13 14.05 -9.71
CA SER A 9 -18.49 13.85 -8.31
C SER A 9 -17.54 12.81 -7.71
N LYS A 10 -16.52 13.25 -6.95
CA LYS A 10 -15.55 12.35 -6.30
C LYS A 10 -16.24 11.74 -5.07
N THR A 11 -17.14 10.79 -5.30
CA THR A 11 -17.50 9.80 -4.30
C THR A 11 -16.22 9.03 -3.95
N SER A 12 -15.68 9.32 -2.77
CA SER A 12 -14.39 8.86 -2.25
C SER A 12 -14.43 7.38 -1.84
N THR A 13 -14.66 6.49 -2.80
CA THR A 13 -14.67 5.03 -2.58
C THR A 13 -13.28 4.40 -2.75
N GLY A 14 -12.35 5.09 -3.41
CA GLY A 14 -10.98 4.62 -3.67
C GLY A 14 -9.92 5.71 -3.69
N LEU A 15 -8.67 5.27 -3.56
CA LEU A 15 -7.45 6.08 -3.60
C LEU A 15 -6.91 6.09 -5.02
N ASN A 16 -7.14 7.18 -5.76
CA ASN A 16 -6.58 7.38 -7.09
C ASN A 16 -5.11 7.78 -6.99
N PHE A 17 -4.22 6.88 -7.37
CA PHE A 17 -2.83 7.22 -7.61
C PHE A 17 -2.83 7.79 -9.02
N GLU A 18 -2.62 9.10 -9.17
CA GLU A 18 -2.31 9.72 -10.45
C GLU A 18 -0.84 10.15 -10.33
N LYS A 19 0.09 9.27 -10.74
CA LYS A 19 1.56 9.33 -10.48
C LYS A 19 1.93 8.92 -9.04
N LYS A 20 3.21 9.11 -8.68
CA LYS A 20 3.87 8.73 -7.41
C LYS A 20 3.40 9.58 -6.21
N VAL A 21 2.08 9.78 -6.07
CA VAL A 21 1.47 10.42 -4.89
C VAL A 21 1.48 9.40 -3.76
N ASP A 22 1.98 9.78 -2.59
CA ASP A 22 2.04 8.89 -1.43
C ASP A 22 0.66 8.65 -0.80
N LEU A 23 0.48 7.49 -0.20
CA LEU A 23 -0.77 7.05 0.42
C LEU A 23 -1.31 8.05 1.47
N GLN A 24 -0.43 8.66 2.26
CA GLN A 24 -0.85 9.60 3.31
C GLN A 24 -1.48 10.85 2.70
N THR A 25 -0.87 11.39 1.64
CA THR A 25 -1.44 12.51 0.88
C THR A 25 -2.82 12.17 0.28
N LEU A 26 -3.04 10.93 -0.17
CA LEU A 26 -4.35 10.53 -0.70
C LEU A 26 -5.40 10.42 0.42
N LEU A 27 -5.03 9.83 1.56
CA LEU A 27 -5.94 9.69 2.72
C LEU A 27 -6.34 11.04 3.31
N SER A 28 -5.41 12.00 3.42
CA SER A 28 -5.71 13.33 4.00
C SER A 28 -6.69 14.17 3.19
N ARG A 29 -6.89 13.83 1.90
CA ARG A 29 -7.87 14.49 1.02
C ARG A 29 -9.31 13.99 1.24
N ILE A 30 -9.49 12.88 1.94
CA ILE A 30 -10.81 12.26 2.15
C ILE A 30 -11.43 12.84 3.43
N LYS A 31 -12.65 13.38 3.32
CA LYS A 31 -13.37 13.95 4.45
C LYS A 31 -13.52 12.93 5.58
N GLY A 32 -13.16 13.34 6.80
CA GLY A 32 -13.24 12.52 8.01
C GLY A 32 -11.93 11.80 8.35
N TYR A 33 -10.99 11.71 7.41
CA TYR A 33 -9.64 11.23 7.69
C TYR A 33 -8.75 12.33 8.25
N GLU A 34 -7.89 11.98 9.21
CA GLU A 34 -6.89 12.86 9.79
C GLU A 34 -5.59 12.07 10.00
N ILE A 35 -4.45 12.68 9.65
CA ILE A 35 -3.13 12.04 9.77
C ILE A 35 -2.31 12.81 10.80
N LYS A 36 -1.80 12.10 11.81
CA LYS A 36 -0.95 12.69 12.86
C LYS A 36 0.37 11.93 12.95
N LYS A 37 1.48 12.67 12.91
CA LYS A 37 2.78 12.10 13.27
C LYS A 37 2.95 12.12 14.78
N SER A 38 3.43 11.01 15.34
CA SER A 38 3.87 10.98 16.72
C SER A 38 5.32 11.43 16.80
N LYS A 39 5.66 12.20 17.84
CA LYS A 39 7.06 12.55 18.15
C LYS A 39 7.83 11.39 18.78
N VAL A 40 7.12 10.41 19.34
CA VAL A 40 7.69 9.33 20.15
C VAL A 40 7.65 7.98 19.42
N LYS A 41 6.58 7.75 18.65
CA LYS A 41 6.34 6.48 17.94
C LYS A 41 6.43 6.69 16.43
N SER A 42 6.98 5.72 15.72
CA SER A 42 7.28 5.75 14.28
C SER A 42 6.04 5.76 13.39
N GLY A 43 6.14 6.27 12.18
CA GLY A 43 5.01 6.30 11.25
C GLY A 43 3.93 7.32 11.63
N SER A 44 2.95 7.42 10.75
CA SER A 44 1.83 8.36 10.87
C SER A 44 0.56 7.62 11.28
N TYR A 45 -0.11 8.13 12.31
CA TYR A 45 -1.37 7.62 12.81
C TYR A 45 -2.51 8.14 11.94
N VAL A 46 -3.36 7.24 11.45
CA VAL A 46 -4.50 7.55 10.59
C VAL A 46 -5.77 7.39 11.42
N TYR A 47 -6.51 8.49 11.55
CA TYR A 47 -7.79 8.55 12.24
C TYR A 47 -8.92 8.70 11.23
N PHE A 48 -10.06 8.08 11.50
CA PHE A 48 -11.33 8.35 10.84
C PHE A 48 -12.34 8.78 11.89
N TYR A 49 -12.84 10.03 11.80
CA TYR A 49 -13.71 10.64 12.82
C TYR A 49 -13.21 10.41 14.26
N LYS A 50 -11.95 10.79 14.52
CA LYS A 50 -11.24 10.65 15.82
C LYS A 50 -10.96 9.22 16.28
N LYS A 51 -11.43 8.19 15.58
CA LYS A 51 -11.08 6.79 15.85
C LYS A 51 -9.79 6.42 15.12
N LEU A 52 -8.81 5.87 15.82
CA LEU A 52 -7.59 5.36 15.19
C LEU A 52 -7.94 4.12 14.36
N VAL A 53 -7.62 4.14 13.06
CA VAL A 53 -7.96 3.06 12.12
C VAL A 53 -6.75 2.38 11.51
N ALA A 54 -5.65 3.12 11.34
CA ALA A 54 -4.43 2.58 10.75
C ALA A 54 -3.18 3.35 11.17
N ARG A 55 -2.03 2.79 10.83
CA ARG A 55 -0.71 3.43 10.97
C ARG A 55 0.06 3.26 9.65
N CYS A 56 0.44 4.37 9.03
CA CYS A 56 1.22 4.36 7.80
C CYS A 56 2.72 4.47 8.11
N PHE A 57 3.54 3.84 7.28
CA PHE A 57 4.99 3.87 7.40
C PHE A 57 5.62 4.22 6.06
N GLN A 58 6.48 5.24 6.06
CA GLN A 58 7.30 5.64 4.91
C GLN A 58 8.75 5.23 5.11
N LYS A 59 9.38 4.73 4.05
CA LYS A 59 10.82 4.39 4.02
C LYS A 59 11.24 3.49 5.19
N TYR A 60 11.99 4.05 6.15
CA TYR A 60 12.56 3.32 7.28
C TYR A 60 11.63 3.24 8.50
N GLU A 61 10.48 3.90 8.47
CA GLU A 61 9.55 3.93 9.61
C GLU A 61 9.03 2.54 9.99
N PHE A 62 8.83 1.65 9.01
CA PHE A 62 8.41 0.28 9.31
C PHE A 62 9.46 -0.48 10.14
N TYR A 63 10.74 -0.30 9.85
CA TYR A 63 11.82 -0.94 10.61
C TYR A 63 11.98 -0.35 12.01
N LYS A 64 11.73 0.95 12.17
CA LYS A 64 11.64 1.57 13.50
C LYS A 64 10.45 1.03 14.28
N TYR A 65 9.32 0.78 13.62
CA TYR A 65 8.18 0.10 14.24
C TYR A 65 8.52 -1.33 14.67
N LEU A 66 9.28 -2.09 13.89
CA LEU A 66 9.76 -3.41 14.32
C LEU A 66 10.62 -3.30 15.60
N ASP A 67 11.55 -2.33 15.62
CA ASP A 67 12.41 -2.06 16.79
C ASP A 67 11.60 -1.66 18.04
N GLU A 68 10.56 -0.81 17.88
CA GLU A 68 9.61 -0.48 18.95
C GLU A 68 8.93 -1.71 19.56
N ASN A 69 8.71 -2.75 18.76
CA ASN A 69 8.12 -4.01 19.20
C ASN A 69 9.19 -5.07 19.51
N ARG A 70 10.46 -4.67 19.70
CA ARG A 70 11.59 -5.53 20.06
C ARG A 70 11.89 -6.62 19.01
N ILE A 71 11.64 -6.32 17.74
CA ILE A 71 11.94 -7.20 16.62
C ILE A 71 13.22 -6.74 15.92
N ASP A 72 14.28 -7.53 16.05
CA ASP A 72 15.52 -7.36 15.30
C ASP A 72 15.39 -7.99 13.90
N TRP A 73 15.02 -7.17 12.93
CA TRP A 73 14.82 -7.61 11.54
C TRP A 73 16.08 -8.25 10.92
N LYS A 74 17.29 -7.89 11.37
CA LYS A 74 18.55 -8.42 10.81
C LYS A 74 18.74 -9.90 11.11
N LYS A 75 18.07 -10.41 12.15
CA LYS A 75 18.06 -11.85 12.49
C LYS A 75 17.04 -12.64 11.68
N ILE A 76 16.10 -11.95 11.00
CA ILE A 76 14.97 -12.57 10.31
C ILE A 76 15.20 -12.59 8.79
N ILE A 77 15.69 -11.50 8.22
CA ILE A 77 15.95 -11.37 6.78
C ILE A 77 17.33 -10.80 6.50
N SER A 78 17.93 -11.22 5.39
CA SER A 78 19.31 -10.84 5.03
C SER A 78 19.42 -9.47 4.37
N LYS A 79 18.31 -8.90 3.86
CA LYS A 79 18.32 -7.59 3.19
C LYS A 79 17.03 -6.83 3.46
N ARG A 80 17.19 -5.55 3.79
CA ARG A 80 16.08 -4.62 4.02
C ARG A 80 15.29 -4.38 2.73
N LEU A 81 13.98 -4.54 2.82
CA LEU A 81 13.01 -4.23 1.76
C LEU A 81 12.34 -2.88 2.02
N LEU A 82 12.30 -2.01 1.02
CA LEU A 82 11.67 -0.69 1.13
C LEU A 82 10.56 -0.61 0.08
N PRO A 83 9.28 -0.68 0.49
CA PRO A 83 8.16 -0.51 -0.42
C PRO A 83 7.90 0.99 -0.65
N ASP A 84 7.07 1.30 -1.63
CA ASP A 84 6.65 2.69 -1.85
C ASP A 84 5.80 3.20 -0.68
N ASP A 85 4.79 2.43 -0.27
CA ASP A 85 3.94 2.73 0.87
C ASP A 85 3.65 1.47 1.72
N THR A 86 3.42 1.66 3.01
CA THR A 86 3.01 0.59 3.93
C THR A 86 1.97 1.12 4.89
N ILE A 87 0.90 0.35 5.12
CA ILE A 87 -0.16 0.69 6.05
C ILE A 87 -0.56 -0.52 6.89
N LEU A 88 -0.47 -0.39 8.21
CA LEU A 88 -1.01 -1.34 9.16
C LEU A 88 -2.44 -0.95 9.51
N VAL A 89 -3.41 -1.74 9.07
CA VAL A 89 -4.83 -1.53 9.37
C VAL A 89 -5.16 -2.27 10.66
N ILE A 90 -5.41 -1.51 11.72
CA ILE A 90 -5.47 -2.02 13.10
C ILE A 90 -6.64 -2.99 13.28
N VAL A 91 -7.81 -2.64 12.74
CA VAL A 91 -9.04 -3.44 12.90
C VAL A 91 -8.92 -4.81 12.21
N ARG A 92 -8.01 -4.95 11.23
CA ARG A 92 -7.78 -6.20 10.50
C ARG A 92 -6.52 -6.93 10.93
N GLU A 93 -5.71 -6.35 11.82
CA GLU A 93 -4.39 -6.88 12.19
C GLU A 93 -3.55 -7.22 10.95
N THR A 94 -3.67 -6.40 9.91
CA THR A 94 -3.10 -6.67 8.58
C THR A 94 -2.19 -5.54 8.13
N LEU A 95 -0.95 -5.89 7.79
CA LEU A 95 0.02 -5.01 7.15
C LEU A 95 -0.15 -5.09 5.63
N PHE A 96 -0.54 -3.98 5.03
CA PHE A 96 -0.59 -3.84 3.58
C PHE A 96 0.71 -3.23 3.07
N ILE A 97 1.35 -3.92 2.13
CA ILE A 97 2.48 -3.44 1.37
C ILE A 97 1.96 -2.97 0.02
N ILE A 98 2.13 -1.68 -0.27
CA ILE A 98 1.62 -1.05 -1.49
C ILE A 98 2.81 -0.67 -2.36
N GLU A 99 2.86 -1.20 -3.57
CA GLU A 99 3.90 -0.90 -4.54
C GLU A 99 3.27 -0.33 -5.80
N VAL A 100 3.69 0.87 -6.19
CA VAL A 100 3.08 1.61 -7.28
C VAL A 100 3.96 1.46 -8.53
N LYS A 101 3.42 0.89 -9.61
CA LYS A 101 4.12 0.70 -10.88
C LYS A 101 3.47 1.53 -11.98
N TYR A 102 4.25 2.48 -12.49
CA TYR A 102 3.94 3.28 -13.66
C TYR A 102 4.94 2.99 -14.76
N GLN A 103 4.43 2.69 -15.95
CA GLN A 103 5.23 2.38 -17.12
C GLN A 103 4.61 3.04 -18.35
N HIS A 104 5.45 3.55 -19.26
CA HIS A 104 5.03 4.16 -20.53
C HIS A 104 5.76 3.58 -21.74
N VAL A 105 6.85 2.84 -21.51
CA VAL A 105 7.68 2.16 -22.51
C VAL A 105 8.10 0.81 -21.95
N ALA A 106 8.40 -0.17 -22.81
CA ALA A 106 8.92 -1.46 -22.35
C ALA A 106 10.23 -1.27 -21.57
N GLY A 107 10.46 -2.08 -20.53
CA GLY A 107 11.68 -1.99 -19.74
C GLY A 107 11.72 -2.90 -18.53
N SER A 108 12.76 -2.75 -17.71
CA SER A 108 13.07 -3.61 -16.55
C SER A 108 12.01 -3.69 -15.43
N VAL A 109 10.89 -3.00 -15.56
CA VAL A 109 9.77 -3.08 -14.60
C VAL A 109 8.98 -4.38 -14.82
N ASP A 110 8.99 -4.88 -16.05
CA ASP A 110 8.13 -5.98 -16.49
C ASP A 110 8.50 -7.29 -15.78
N GLU A 111 9.80 -7.59 -15.65
CA GLU A 111 10.31 -8.74 -14.87
C GLU A 111 10.04 -8.61 -13.35
N LYS A 112 10.01 -7.37 -12.83
CA LYS A 112 9.94 -7.13 -11.38
C LYS A 112 8.56 -7.46 -10.80
N LEU A 113 7.51 -7.52 -11.62
CA LEU A 113 6.15 -7.90 -11.19
C LEU A 113 6.11 -9.32 -10.58
N GLN A 114 7.00 -10.20 -11.03
CA GLN A 114 7.10 -11.58 -10.55
C GLN A 114 7.70 -11.68 -9.14
N THR A 115 8.34 -10.61 -8.62
CA THR A 115 9.04 -10.64 -7.33
C THR A 115 8.12 -10.44 -6.11
N CYS A 116 6.83 -10.22 -6.32
CA CYS A 116 5.88 -9.93 -5.24
C CYS A 116 5.81 -11.03 -4.18
N ASP A 117 5.76 -12.30 -4.58
CA ASP A 117 5.65 -13.42 -3.65
C ASP A 117 6.84 -13.48 -2.69
N PHE A 118 8.06 -13.37 -3.23
CA PHE A 118 9.27 -13.33 -2.40
C PHE A 118 9.23 -12.18 -1.39
N LYS A 119 8.89 -10.96 -1.84
CA LYS A 119 8.80 -9.78 -0.97
C LYS A 119 7.74 -9.97 0.11
N ARG A 120 6.54 -10.41 -0.26
CA ARG A 120 5.43 -10.69 0.66
C ARG A 120 5.84 -11.68 1.74
N LYS A 121 6.49 -12.79 1.36
CA LYS A 121 7.02 -13.80 2.30
C LYS A 121 8.06 -13.22 3.25
N GLN A 122 8.92 -12.30 2.81
CA GLN A 122 9.85 -11.62 3.72
C GLN A 122 9.14 -10.72 4.72
N TYR A 123 8.15 -9.92 4.28
CA TYR A 123 7.36 -9.10 5.20
C TYR A 123 6.58 -9.97 6.19
N LEU A 124 6.04 -11.10 5.74
CA LEU A 124 5.36 -12.05 6.60
C LEU A 124 6.28 -12.52 7.73
N LYS A 125 7.50 -12.98 7.42
CA LYS A 125 8.50 -13.36 8.44
C LYS A 125 8.76 -12.25 9.46
N LEU A 126 8.82 -10.99 9.03
CA LEU A 126 9.07 -9.85 9.92
C LEU A 126 7.93 -9.61 10.91
N VAL A 127 6.68 -9.90 10.53
CA VAL A 127 5.50 -9.60 11.36
C VAL A 127 4.84 -10.81 11.99
N THR A 128 5.25 -12.03 11.63
CA THR A 128 4.82 -13.27 12.31
C THR A 128 4.96 -13.19 13.84
N PRO A 129 6.05 -12.64 14.43
CA PRO A 129 6.15 -12.51 15.89
C PRO A 129 5.13 -11.53 16.50
N LEU A 130 4.53 -10.65 15.69
CA LEU A 130 3.47 -9.73 16.12
C LEU A 130 2.07 -10.29 15.92
N GLY A 131 1.93 -11.51 15.35
CA GLY A 131 0.64 -12.09 15.00
C GLY A 131 -0.08 -11.39 13.85
N LEU A 132 0.60 -10.55 13.07
CA LEU A 132 -0.02 -9.77 11.99
C LEU A 132 -0.07 -10.57 10.67
N LYS A 133 -1.09 -10.28 9.86
CA LYS A 133 -1.20 -10.74 8.47
C LYS A 133 -0.49 -9.79 7.53
N VAL A 134 -0.13 -10.26 6.34
CA VAL A 134 0.48 -9.43 5.29
C VAL A 134 -0.26 -9.59 3.99
N GLU A 135 -0.65 -8.45 3.41
CA GLU A 135 -1.21 -8.36 2.07
C GLU A 135 -0.28 -7.52 1.20
N TYR A 136 0.07 -8.02 0.02
CA TYR A 136 0.93 -7.30 -0.92
C TYR A 136 0.10 -6.91 -2.14
N VAL A 137 0.05 -5.61 -2.46
CA VAL A 137 -0.74 -5.09 -3.57
C VAL A 137 0.09 -4.20 -4.49
N TYR A 138 -0.03 -4.46 -5.78
CA TYR A 138 0.42 -3.54 -6.82
C TYR A 138 -0.68 -2.55 -7.19
N VAL A 139 -0.32 -1.28 -7.30
CA VAL A 139 -1.12 -0.29 -8.03
C VAL A 139 -0.47 -0.10 -9.39
N LEU A 140 -1.11 -0.62 -10.43
CA LEU A 140 -0.63 -0.64 -11.81
C LEU A 140 -1.31 0.46 -12.63
N ASN A 141 -0.60 1.07 -13.57
CA ASN A 141 -1.25 1.92 -14.57
C ASN A 141 -1.77 1.11 -15.77
N ASP A 142 -2.51 1.77 -16.66
CA ASP A 142 -3.14 1.13 -17.83
C ASP A 142 -2.16 0.45 -18.79
N TRP A 143 -0.87 0.77 -18.74
CA TRP A 143 0.16 0.08 -19.51
C TRP A 143 0.15 -1.44 -19.31
N PHE A 144 -0.09 -1.89 -18.06
CA PHE A 144 -0.09 -3.31 -17.71
C PHE A 144 -1.40 -4.04 -18.09
N LYS A 145 -2.33 -3.36 -18.78
CA LYS A 145 -3.54 -3.99 -19.33
C LYS A 145 -3.30 -4.70 -20.67
N LYS A 146 -2.10 -4.56 -21.26
CA LYS A 146 -1.78 -5.24 -22.52
C LYS A 146 -1.86 -6.77 -22.35
N PRO A 147 -2.27 -7.52 -23.39
CA PRO A 147 -2.41 -8.97 -23.33
C PRO A 147 -1.14 -9.71 -22.89
N GLU A 148 0.04 -9.18 -23.22
CA GLU A 148 1.35 -9.74 -22.85
C GLU A 148 1.57 -9.85 -21.33
N TYR A 149 0.84 -9.08 -20.51
CA TYR A 149 0.95 -9.15 -19.05
C TYR A 149 -0.01 -10.16 -18.41
N LYS A 150 -0.85 -10.86 -19.18
CA LYS A 150 -1.86 -11.77 -18.63
C LYS A 150 -1.23 -12.81 -17.69
N ASP A 151 -0.17 -13.48 -18.12
CA ASP A 151 0.45 -14.56 -17.35
C ASP A 151 1.05 -14.06 -16.02
N VAL A 152 1.65 -12.87 -16.02
CA VAL A 152 2.21 -12.29 -14.79
C VAL A 152 1.11 -11.78 -13.85
N LEU A 153 0.00 -11.27 -14.38
CA LEU A 153 -1.16 -10.87 -13.60
C LEU A 153 -1.86 -12.08 -12.94
N ASP A 154 -2.02 -13.17 -13.70
CA ASP A 154 -2.56 -14.44 -13.20
C ASP A 154 -1.63 -15.04 -12.14
N TYR A 155 -0.31 -14.97 -12.35
CA TYR A 155 0.69 -15.37 -11.36
C TYR A 155 0.59 -14.56 -10.06
N ILE A 156 0.47 -13.22 -10.13
CA ILE A 156 0.31 -12.36 -8.95
C ILE A 156 -0.87 -12.84 -8.09
N GLN A 157 -1.99 -13.18 -8.70
CA GLN A 157 -3.17 -13.67 -7.96
C GLN A 157 -2.95 -15.07 -7.37
N SER A 158 -2.32 -15.98 -8.12
CA SER A 158 -2.10 -17.36 -7.67
C SER A 158 -1.18 -17.45 -6.45
N VAL A 159 -0.29 -16.47 -6.26
CA VAL A 159 0.62 -16.38 -5.11
C VAL A 159 0.11 -15.53 -3.96
N ASN A 160 -1.22 -15.28 -3.88
CA ASN A 160 -1.84 -14.47 -2.83
C ASN A 160 -1.20 -13.07 -2.71
N CYS A 161 -0.85 -12.49 -3.86
CA CYS A 161 -0.60 -11.07 -4.03
C CYS A 161 -1.77 -10.48 -4.82
N HIS A 162 -1.88 -9.16 -4.80
CA HIS A 162 -3.00 -8.46 -5.43
C HIS A 162 -2.51 -7.39 -6.37
N TYR A 163 -3.35 -7.01 -7.32
CA TYR A 163 -3.15 -5.81 -8.10
C TYR A 163 -4.46 -5.07 -8.29
N LYS A 164 -4.37 -3.76 -8.45
CA LYS A 164 -5.46 -2.87 -8.85
C LYS A 164 -4.94 -1.88 -9.88
N PHE A 165 -5.81 -1.46 -10.79
CA PHE A 165 -5.46 -0.49 -11.83
C PHE A 165 -5.84 0.91 -11.39
N ASN A 166 -4.87 1.83 -11.36
CA ASN A 166 -4.97 3.27 -11.07
C ASN A 166 -5.48 3.64 -9.66
N GLU A 167 -6.39 2.85 -9.09
CA GLU A 167 -7.03 3.12 -7.82
C GLU A 167 -6.93 1.94 -6.84
N LEU A 168 -6.85 2.25 -5.55
CA LEU A 168 -6.93 1.27 -4.47
C LEU A 168 -8.17 1.54 -3.61
N PRO A 169 -9.22 0.69 -3.66
CA PRO A 169 -10.43 0.90 -2.89
C PRO A 169 -10.17 0.90 -1.38
N LEU A 170 -10.75 1.86 -0.64
CA LEU A 170 -10.59 1.95 0.83
C LEU A 170 -11.18 0.71 1.52
N SER A 171 -12.33 0.24 1.03
CA SER A 171 -13.00 -0.97 1.51
C SER A 171 -12.13 -2.22 1.36
N TRP A 172 -11.31 -2.28 0.29
CA TRP A 172 -10.37 -3.37 0.07
C TRP A 172 -9.27 -3.38 1.14
N LEU A 173 -8.75 -2.21 1.51
CA LEU A 173 -7.83 -2.05 2.65
C LEU A 173 -8.51 -2.31 4.01
N GLY A 174 -9.84 -2.27 4.08
CA GLY A 174 -10.58 -2.33 5.35
C GLY A 174 -10.65 -1.02 6.10
N LEU A 175 -10.41 0.08 5.38
CA LEU A 175 -10.56 1.42 5.90
C LEU A 175 -12.02 1.86 5.82
N PRO A 176 -12.56 2.52 6.86
CA PRO A 176 -13.96 2.92 6.88
C PRO A 176 -14.26 4.01 5.85
N ILE A 177 -15.47 3.98 5.31
CA ILE A 177 -15.99 5.01 4.40
C ILE A 177 -17.21 5.62 5.08
N LYS A 178 -17.45 6.92 4.91
CA LYS A 178 -18.69 7.52 5.39
C LYS A 178 -19.84 6.84 4.63
N LYS A 179 -20.71 6.13 5.35
CA LYS A 179 -21.97 5.69 4.77
C LYS A 179 -22.80 6.95 4.50
N CYS A 180 -23.18 7.13 3.24
CA CYS A 180 -24.14 8.15 2.84
C CYS A 180 -25.50 7.85 3.48
#